data_AF-A0A699R7N5-F1
#
_entry.id   AF-A0A699R7N5-F1
#
_cell.length_a   1.000
_cell.length_b   1.000
_cell.length_c   1.000
_cell.angle_alpha   90.00
_cell.angle_beta   90.00
_cell.angle_gamma   90.00
#
_symmetry.space_group_name_H-M   'P 1'
#
loop_
_entity.id
_entity.type
_entity.pdbx_description
1 polymer ?
#
loop_
_entity_poly.entity_id
_entity_poly.type
_entity_poly.pdbx_seq_one_letter_code
_entity_poly.pdbx_strand_id
1 'polypeptide(L)'
;MFHRLLILLQIVQLILFIVDSGCTRHMTGNLKLLCNFVEKYLGIVRFGNDQFAPILGYGDLVQGNITINRVYYVEGLNHNLFSVGQFCNADLEVASRKSTCFVRDLQGNDLLTDNCGSDLYIISLQESTSSTLLSLMAKASPTKAWLWHRRLSHLNFDYINLLSKKDIVIGLPKLKYVKDQLCSSCEVSKA
;
A
#
# COMPACT_ATOMS: atom_id res chain seq x y z
N MET A 1 23.84 -12.98 7.67
CA MET A 1 22.78 -12.23 8.39
C MET A 1 22.81 -10.74 8.00
N PHE A 2 22.82 -10.43 6.69
CA PHE A 2 22.92 -9.06 6.16
C PHE A 2 21.98 -8.81 4.96
N HIS A 3 21.03 -9.72 4.71
CA HIS A 3 20.08 -9.62 3.60
C HIS A 3 18.67 -9.18 4.02
N ARG A 4 18.53 -8.65 5.25
CA ARG A 4 17.26 -8.12 5.76
C ARG A 4 17.30 -6.65 6.21
N LEU A 5 18.41 -5.94 5.97
CA LEU A 5 18.61 -4.58 6.49
C LEU A 5 18.72 -3.49 5.40
N LEU A 6 18.15 -3.72 4.22
CA LEU A 6 18.18 -2.77 3.10
C LEU A 6 16.82 -2.60 2.40
N ILE A 7 15.71 -2.82 3.12
CA ILE A 7 14.44 -2.19 2.77
C ILE A 7 14.40 -0.88 3.54
N LEU A 8 14.84 0.17 2.88
CA LEU A 8 14.66 1.55 3.29
C LEU A 8 13.17 1.79 3.64
N LEU A 9 12.97 2.59 4.70
CA LEU A 9 11.69 2.97 5.30
C LEU A 9 10.71 3.65 4.32
N GLN A 10 10.09 2.84 3.49
CA GLN A 10 8.78 3.06 2.92
C GLN A 10 8.09 1.71 3.04
N ILE A 11 7.27 1.52 4.07
CA ILE A 11 6.36 0.36 4.11
C ILE A 11 5.37 0.63 2.97
N VAL A 12 5.72 0.17 1.77
CA VAL A 12 4.79 0.12 0.65
C VAL A 12 3.82 -0.97 1.02
N GLN A 13 2.65 -0.58 1.50
CA GLN A 13 1.57 -1.51 1.71
C GLN A 13 1.09 -1.96 0.33
N LEU A 14 1.29 -3.25 0.05
CA LEU A 14 0.83 -3.87 -1.19
C LEU A 14 -0.62 -4.28 -1.01
N ILE A 15 -1.46 -3.87 -1.96
CA ILE A 15 -2.87 -4.17 -1.96
C ILE A 15 -3.15 -5.12 -3.10
N LEU A 16 -3.63 -6.30 -2.75
CA LEU A 16 -3.82 -7.39 -3.70
C LEU A 16 -5.22 -7.32 -4.32
N PHE A 17 -5.25 -7.44 -5.65
CA PHE A 17 -6.45 -7.65 -6.45
C PHE A 17 -6.36 -8.99 -7.16
N ILE A 18 -7.39 -9.82 -7.03
CA ILE A 18 -7.53 -11.05 -7.80
C ILE A 18 -8.16 -10.71 -9.15
N VAL A 19 -7.54 -11.13 -10.24
CA VAL A 19 -8.09 -10.99 -11.59
C VAL A 19 -9.02 -12.17 -11.84
N ASP A 20 -10.31 -11.87 -11.95
CA ASP A 20 -11.39 -12.85 -12.00
C ASP A 20 -12.23 -12.67 -13.27
N SER A 21 -12.33 -13.75 -14.06
CA SER A 21 -13.15 -13.79 -15.28
C SER A 21 -14.63 -14.03 -14.98
N GLY A 22 -14.97 -14.58 -13.82
CA GLY A 22 -16.35 -14.75 -13.36
C GLY A 22 -16.95 -13.46 -12.78
N CYS A 23 -16.10 -12.46 -12.49
CA CYS A 23 -16.54 -11.21 -11.92
C CYS A 23 -17.05 -10.25 -13.01
N THR A 24 -18.24 -9.67 -12.79
CA THR A 24 -18.87 -8.75 -13.76
C THR A 24 -18.38 -7.32 -13.64
N ARG A 25 -17.81 -6.95 -12.49
CA ARG A 25 -17.35 -5.58 -12.18
C ARG A 25 -16.04 -5.62 -11.41
N HIS A 26 -15.18 -4.62 -11.55
CA HIS A 26 -14.09 -4.38 -10.60
C HIS A 26 -14.71 -4.03 -9.24
N MET A 27 -14.22 -4.64 -8.16
CA MET A 27 -14.79 -4.48 -6.82
C MET A 27 -13.70 -4.36 -5.77
N THR A 28 -13.94 -3.55 -4.73
CA THR A 28 -13.09 -3.47 -3.54
C THR A 28 -13.93 -3.35 -2.28
N GLY A 29 -13.46 -3.96 -1.20
CA GLY A 29 -13.98 -3.76 0.15
C GLY A 29 -13.27 -2.63 0.90
N ASN A 30 -12.26 -2.00 0.29
CA ASN A 30 -11.49 -0.94 0.92
C ASN A 30 -11.78 0.41 0.25
N LEU A 31 -12.65 1.19 0.91
CA LEU A 31 -13.05 2.51 0.44
C LEU A 31 -11.86 3.48 0.26
N LYS A 32 -10.78 3.31 1.03
CA LYS A 32 -9.60 4.19 0.98
C LYS A 32 -8.85 4.15 -0.36
N LEU A 33 -9.13 3.15 -1.18
CA LEU A 33 -8.52 2.97 -2.50
C LEU A 33 -9.20 3.78 -3.59
N LEU A 34 -10.42 4.24 -3.32
CA LEU A 34 -11.25 4.89 -4.31
C LEU A 34 -11.12 6.41 -4.20
N CYS A 35 -10.75 7.04 -5.29
CA CYS A 35 -10.88 8.48 -5.50
C CYS A 35 -12.23 8.77 -6.19
N ASN A 36 -12.68 10.03 -6.16
CA ASN A 36 -13.94 10.46 -6.78
C ASN A 36 -15.15 9.59 -6.36
N PHE A 37 -15.14 9.10 -5.11
CA PHE A 37 -16.16 8.17 -4.65
C PHE A 37 -17.54 8.82 -4.65
N VAL A 38 -18.50 8.12 -5.25
CA VAL A 38 -19.92 8.46 -5.25
C VAL A 38 -20.64 7.39 -4.44
N GLU A 39 -21.12 7.79 -3.26
CA GLU A 39 -22.00 6.95 -2.43
C GLU A 39 -23.36 6.81 -3.11
N LYS A 40 -23.69 5.57 -3.47
CA LYS A 40 -24.93 5.24 -4.16
C LYS A 40 -25.18 3.74 -4.04
N TYR A 41 -26.36 3.37 -3.54
CA TYR A 41 -26.80 1.99 -3.59
C TYR A 41 -27.00 1.54 -5.05
N LEU A 42 -26.25 0.51 -5.45
CA LEU A 42 -26.27 -0.04 -6.82
C LEU A 42 -26.83 -1.46 -6.90
N GLY A 43 -27.28 -2.02 -5.77
CA GLY A 43 -27.80 -3.38 -5.67
C GLY A 43 -26.96 -4.25 -4.76
N ILE A 44 -26.99 -5.55 -5.01
CA ILE A 44 -26.39 -6.59 -4.17
C ILE A 44 -25.53 -7.49 -5.06
N VAL A 45 -24.33 -7.83 -4.62
CA VAL A 45 -23.52 -8.88 -5.25
C VAL A 45 -23.81 -10.22 -4.57
N ARG A 46 -23.93 -11.29 -5.35
CA ARG A 46 -23.96 -12.67 -4.86
C ARG A 46 -22.58 -13.28 -5.05
N PHE A 47 -22.01 -13.78 -3.98
CA PHE A 47 -20.74 -14.49 -4.01
C PHE A 47 -20.93 -15.97 -4.35
N GLY A 48 -19.86 -16.64 -4.78
CA GLY A 48 -19.88 -18.08 -5.09
C GLY A 48 -20.20 -18.98 -3.89
N ASN A 49 -20.14 -18.45 -2.66
CA ASN A 49 -20.51 -19.13 -1.43
C ASN A 49 -21.96 -18.82 -0.97
N ASP A 50 -22.80 -18.30 -1.88
CA ASP A 50 -24.20 -17.90 -1.63
C ASP A 50 -24.40 -16.78 -0.60
N GLN A 51 -23.32 -16.10 -0.19
CA GLN A 51 -23.42 -14.88 0.58
C GLN A 51 -23.75 -13.69 -0.32
N PHE A 52 -24.34 -12.66 0.28
CA PHE A 52 -24.74 -11.44 -0.40
C PHE A 52 -24.11 -10.23 0.30
N ALA A 53 -23.65 -9.25 -0.48
CA ALA A 53 -23.19 -7.97 0.06
C ALA A 53 -23.73 -6.79 -0.75
N PRO A 54 -24.10 -5.68 -0.09
CA PRO A 54 -24.57 -4.50 -0.78
C PRO A 54 -23.42 -3.78 -1.49
N ILE A 55 -23.72 -3.25 -2.68
CA ILE A 55 -22.83 -2.33 -3.39
C ILE A 55 -23.24 -0.91 -2.97
N LEU A 56 -22.39 -0.25 -2.17
CA LEU A 56 -22.70 1.02 -1.53
C LEU A 56 -22.22 2.25 -2.32
N GLY A 57 -21.46 2.04 -3.39
CA GLY A 57 -21.05 3.12 -4.27
C GLY A 57 -20.03 2.67 -5.28
N TYR A 58 -19.42 3.64 -5.94
CA TYR A 58 -18.32 3.42 -6.88
C TYR A 58 -17.37 4.61 -6.87
N GLY A 59 -16.13 4.35 -7.24
CA GLY A 59 -15.13 5.39 -7.45
C GLY A 59 -14.07 4.92 -8.42
N ASP A 60 -13.02 5.72 -8.58
CA ASP A 60 -11.92 5.42 -9.49
C ASP A 60 -10.70 4.98 -8.69
N LEU A 61 -10.00 3.97 -9.21
CA LEU A 61 -8.77 3.46 -8.62
C LEU A 61 -7.60 3.94 -9.46
N VAL A 62 -6.67 4.67 -8.86
CA VAL A 62 -5.54 5.29 -9.55
C VAL A 62 -4.24 4.62 -9.13
N GLN A 63 -3.48 4.11 -10.09
CA GLN A 63 -2.14 3.54 -9.89
C GLN A 63 -1.19 4.15 -10.91
N GLY A 64 -0.29 5.03 -10.47
CA GLY A 64 0.61 5.73 -11.37
C GLY A 64 -0.15 6.57 -12.40
N ASN A 65 0.02 6.27 -13.68
CA ASN A 65 -0.68 6.91 -14.81
C ASN A 65 -1.97 6.17 -15.23
N ILE A 66 -2.30 5.05 -14.58
CA ILE A 66 -3.46 4.22 -14.93
C ILE A 66 -4.61 4.54 -14.00
N THR A 67 -5.79 4.71 -14.58
CA THR A 67 -7.05 4.89 -13.83
C THR A 67 -8.02 3.79 -14.23
N ILE A 68 -8.46 3.02 -13.24
CA ILE A 68 -9.52 2.03 -13.39
C ILE A 68 -10.81 2.69 -12.93
N ASN A 69 -11.67 3.01 -13.90
CA ASN A 69 -12.89 3.78 -13.65
C ASN A 69 -14.00 2.89 -13.09
N ARG A 70 -14.84 3.49 -12.24
CA ARG A 70 -16.08 2.87 -11.71
C ARG A 70 -15.84 1.50 -11.04
N VAL A 71 -14.83 1.41 -10.20
CA VAL A 71 -14.64 0.29 -9.27
C VAL A 71 -15.71 0.35 -8.19
N TYR A 72 -16.42 -0.75 -7.98
CA TYR A 72 -17.54 -0.82 -7.04
C TYR A 72 -17.04 -1.02 -5.61
N TYR A 73 -17.61 -0.27 -4.68
CA TYR A 73 -17.40 -0.48 -3.26
C TYR A 73 -18.44 -1.46 -2.73
N VAL A 74 -17.96 -2.59 -2.21
CA VAL A 74 -18.78 -3.66 -1.65
C VAL A 74 -18.39 -3.85 -0.19
N GLU A 75 -19.30 -3.53 0.72
CA GLU A 75 -19.03 -3.69 2.15
C GLU A 75 -18.87 -5.17 2.51
N GLY A 76 -17.84 -5.49 3.30
CA GLY A 76 -17.56 -6.87 3.72
C GLY A 76 -16.94 -7.76 2.64
N LEU A 77 -16.45 -7.20 1.54
CA LEU A 77 -15.74 -7.96 0.50
C LEU A 77 -14.38 -8.47 1.02
N ASN A 78 -14.20 -9.79 1.04
CA ASN A 78 -12.98 -10.43 1.57
C ASN A 78 -11.73 -10.17 0.71
N HIS A 79 -11.89 -10.12 -0.61
CA HIS A 79 -10.79 -9.94 -1.57
C HIS A 79 -11.18 -8.93 -2.63
N ASN A 80 -10.27 -8.03 -2.99
CA ASN A 80 -10.51 -7.10 -4.10
C ASN A 80 -10.44 -7.85 -5.43
N LEU A 81 -11.31 -7.50 -6.36
CA LEU A 81 -11.47 -8.20 -7.62
C LEU A 81 -11.30 -7.24 -8.79
N PHE A 82 -10.56 -7.66 -9.80
CA PHE A 82 -10.63 -7.08 -11.14
C PHE A 82 -11.42 -7.99 -12.07
N SER A 83 -12.41 -7.43 -12.75
CA SER A 83 -13.15 -8.13 -13.80
C SER A 83 -12.35 -8.17 -15.10
N VAL A 84 -12.07 -9.37 -15.59
CA VAL A 84 -11.49 -9.55 -16.95
C VAL A 84 -12.42 -8.98 -18.02
N GLY A 85 -13.74 -9.21 -17.88
CA GLY A 85 -14.72 -8.73 -18.85
C GLY A 85 -14.73 -7.20 -18.97
N GLN A 86 -14.56 -6.46 -17.87
CA GLN A 86 -14.44 -5.01 -17.93
C GLN A 86 -13.13 -4.54 -18.56
N PHE A 87 -12.00 -5.23 -18.33
CA PHE A 87 -10.76 -4.94 -19.05
C PHE A 87 -10.93 -5.15 -20.56
N CYS A 88 -11.54 -6.27 -20.98
CA CYS A 88 -11.81 -6.52 -22.39
C CYS A 88 -12.73 -5.47 -23.03
N ASN A 89 -13.76 -5.01 -22.30
CA ASN A 89 -14.64 -3.93 -22.77
C ASN A 89 -13.95 -2.57 -22.88
N ALA A 90 -12.78 -2.40 -22.27
CA ALA A 90 -11.94 -1.22 -22.36
C ALA A 90 -10.79 -1.38 -23.37
N ASP A 91 -10.90 -2.37 -24.26
CA ASP A 91 -9.87 -2.73 -25.25
C ASP A 91 -8.52 -3.11 -24.61
N LEU A 92 -8.54 -3.64 -23.39
CA LEU A 92 -7.36 -4.14 -22.70
C LEU A 92 -7.29 -5.66 -22.76
N GLU A 93 -6.08 -6.17 -23.01
CA GLU A 93 -5.80 -7.60 -23.00
C GLU A 93 -5.33 -8.01 -21.60
N VAL A 94 -6.01 -9.00 -21.02
CA VAL A 94 -5.51 -9.70 -19.82
C VAL A 94 -4.85 -10.99 -20.29
N ALA A 95 -3.56 -11.13 -20.02
CA ALA A 95 -2.80 -12.31 -20.39
C ALA A 95 -1.87 -12.76 -19.26
N SER A 96 -1.51 -14.05 -19.32
CA SER A 96 -0.61 -14.65 -18.35
C SER A 96 0.49 -15.43 -19.05
N ARG A 97 1.70 -15.38 -18.47
CA ARG A 97 2.87 -16.14 -18.93
C ARG A 97 3.58 -16.75 -17.73
N LYS A 98 3.57 -18.10 -17.65
CA LYS A 98 4.19 -18.93 -16.61
C LYS A 98 3.82 -18.48 -15.18
N SER A 99 4.48 -17.45 -14.68
CA SER A 99 4.34 -16.90 -13.33
C SER A 99 3.98 -15.42 -13.32
N THR A 100 3.56 -14.82 -14.44
CA THR A 100 3.27 -13.39 -14.54
C THR A 100 1.90 -13.15 -15.15
N CYS A 101 1.14 -12.22 -14.59
CA CYS A 101 -0.13 -11.72 -15.12
C CYS A 101 0.07 -10.27 -15.52
N PHE A 102 -0.41 -9.91 -16.71
CA PHE A 102 -0.35 -8.55 -17.18
C PHE A 102 -1.66 -8.10 -17.84
N VAL A 103 -1.96 -6.82 -17.66
CA VAL A 103 -3.02 -6.11 -18.38
C VAL A 103 -2.34 -5.17 -19.36
N ARG A 104 -2.62 -5.31 -20.65
CA ARG A 104 -1.97 -4.57 -21.74
C ARG A 104 -2.94 -3.74 -22.54
N ASP A 105 -2.45 -2.64 -23.09
CA ASP A 105 -3.16 -1.94 -24.15
C ASP A 105 -3.04 -2.65 -25.51
N LEU A 106 -3.80 -2.18 -26.50
CA LEU A 106 -3.75 -2.71 -27.87
C LEU A 106 -2.39 -2.52 -28.57
N GLN A 107 -1.53 -1.63 -28.06
CA GLN A 107 -0.17 -1.41 -28.58
C GLN A 107 0.83 -2.40 -27.98
N GLY A 108 0.41 -3.20 -26.99
CA GLY A 108 1.22 -4.19 -26.30
C GLY A 108 1.99 -3.63 -25.11
N ASN A 109 1.69 -2.42 -24.64
CA ASN A 109 2.30 -1.86 -23.44
C ASN A 109 1.68 -2.46 -22.18
N ASP A 110 2.52 -2.94 -21.28
CA ASP A 110 2.11 -3.46 -19.97
C ASP A 110 1.67 -2.31 -19.06
N LEU A 111 0.39 -2.27 -18.72
CA LEU A 111 -0.19 -1.29 -17.81
C LEU A 111 -0.07 -1.78 -16.36
N LEU A 112 -0.51 -3.00 -16.10
CA LEU A 112 -0.40 -3.64 -14.79
C LEU A 112 0.34 -4.95 -14.96
N THR A 113 1.37 -5.18 -14.14
CA THR A 113 2.16 -6.41 -14.19
C THR A 113 2.46 -6.88 -12.78
N ASP A 114 2.18 -8.15 -12.50
CA ASP A 114 2.61 -8.78 -11.26
C ASP A 114 2.76 -10.30 -11.41
N ASN A 115 3.29 -10.95 -10.40
CA ASN A 115 3.44 -12.40 -10.34
C ASN A 115 2.08 -13.09 -10.13
N CYS A 116 1.80 -14.12 -10.92
CA CYS A 116 0.79 -15.11 -10.61
C CYS A 116 1.24 -15.92 -9.39
N GLY A 117 0.40 -15.99 -8.35
CA GLY A 117 0.52 -17.05 -7.35
C GLY A 117 0.23 -18.41 -7.98
N SER A 118 0.55 -19.50 -7.28
CA SER A 118 0.46 -20.87 -7.80
C SER A 118 -0.87 -21.21 -8.48
N ASP A 119 -1.98 -20.57 -8.10
CA ASP A 119 -3.32 -20.90 -8.59
C ASP A 119 -4.22 -19.67 -8.88
N LEU A 120 -3.75 -18.44 -8.64
CA LEU A 120 -4.53 -17.21 -8.79
C LEU A 120 -3.74 -16.11 -9.50
N TYR A 121 -4.43 -15.40 -10.40
CA TYR A 121 -3.92 -14.19 -11.03
C TYR A 121 -4.08 -13.02 -10.06
N ILE A 122 -2.97 -12.50 -9.55
CA ILE A 122 -2.97 -11.42 -8.57
C ILE A 122 -2.20 -10.24 -9.14
N ILE A 123 -2.73 -9.04 -8.94
CA ILE A 123 -2.05 -7.77 -9.23
C ILE A 123 -1.96 -6.99 -7.93
N SER A 124 -0.77 -6.61 -7.52
CA SER A 124 -0.55 -5.73 -6.38
C SER A 124 -0.52 -4.27 -6.83
N LEU A 125 -1.26 -3.44 -6.10
CA LEU A 125 -1.19 -2.00 -6.19
C LEU A 125 -0.39 -1.47 -5.02
N GLN A 126 0.48 -0.50 -5.30
CA GLN A 126 1.25 0.17 -4.26
C GLN A 126 0.39 1.26 -3.65
N GLU A 127 0.06 1.12 -2.38
CA GLU A 127 -0.49 2.23 -1.62
C GLU A 127 0.62 3.27 -1.41
N SER A 128 0.50 4.41 -2.09
CA SER A 128 1.24 5.58 -1.64
C SER A 128 0.64 5.96 -0.28
N THR A 129 1.34 5.64 0.80
CA THR A 129 0.98 6.11 2.14
C THR A 129 1.17 7.63 2.16
N SER A 130 0.19 8.34 1.61
CA SER A 130 0.14 9.78 1.65
C SER A 130 -0.08 10.16 3.11
N SER A 131 0.95 10.68 3.76
CA SER A 131 0.94 11.59 4.91
C SER A 131 0.22 11.20 6.22
N THR A 132 -0.59 10.14 6.29
CA THR A 132 -1.44 9.85 7.46
C THR A 132 -0.65 9.34 8.66
N LEU A 133 0.50 8.68 8.44
CA LEU A 133 1.42 8.36 9.54
C LEU A 133 2.20 9.61 10.04
N LEU A 134 2.23 10.67 9.24
CA LEU A 134 2.92 11.93 9.53
C LEU A 134 2.01 12.93 10.27
N SER A 135 0.68 12.87 10.10
CA SER A 135 -0.26 13.80 10.73
C SER A 135 -0.62 13.45 12.19
N LEU A 136 -0.46 12.20 12.63
CA LEU A 136 -0.73 11.81 14.03
C LEU A 136 0.43 12.17 15.00
N MET A 137 1.60 12.55 14.48
CA MET A 137 2.75 12.98 15.29
C MET A 137 2.84 14.50 15.48
N ALA A 138 1.78 15.25 15.13
CA ALA A 138 1.80 16.72 15.10
C ALA A 138 1.62 17.41 16.48
N LYS A 139 2.08 16.81 17.58
CA LYS A 139 2.18 17.50 18.87
C LYS A 139 3.63 17.45 19.37
N ALA A 140 4.24 18.64 19.38
CA ALA A 140 5.64 19.00 19.64
C ALA A 140 6.61 18.71 18.48
N SER A 141 7.13 19.78 17.86
CA SER A 141 8.29 19.72 16.97
C SER A 141 9.48 19.12 17.73
N PRO A 142 9.92 17.89 17.42
CA PRO A 142 11.12 17.34 18.03
C PRO A 142 12.33 17.95 17.35
N THR A 143 13.35 18.34 18.12
CA THR A 143 14.67 18.70 17.56
C THR A 143 15.12 17.61 16.58
N LYS A 144 15.84 17.94 15.50
CA LYS A 144 16.27 16.95 14.48
C LYS A 144 16.86 15.67 15.10
N ALA A 145 17.57 15.80 16.23
CA ALA A 145 18.10 14.68 17.02
C ALA A 145 17.02 13.71 17.53
N TRP A 146 15.91 14.22 18.06
CA TRP A 146 14.78 13.41 18.54
C TRP A 146 14.03 12.69 17.43
N LEU A 147 13.97 13.30 16.27
CA LEU A 147 13.37 12.70 15.08
C LEU A 147 14.19 11.47 14.64
N TRP A 148 15.52 11.57 14.66
CA TRP A 148 16.42 10.44 14.39
C TRP A 148 16.42 9.38 15.49
N HIS A 149 16.33 9.78 16.77
CA HIS A 149 16.13 8.85 17.87
C HIS A 149 14.89 7.98 17.67
N ARG A 150 13.74 8.56 17.28
CA ARG A 150 12.53 7.81 16.96
C ARG A 150 12.67 6.96 15.70
N ARG A 151 13.29 7.49 14.63
CA ARG A 151 13.53 6.75 13.36
C ARG A 151 14.41 5.51 13.55
N LEU A 152 15.37 5.56 14.47
CA LEU A 152 16.29 4.46 14.78
C LEU A 152 15.76 3.58 15.91
N SER A 153 14.43 3.47 16.06
CA SER A 153 13.78 2.63 17.07
C SER A 153 14.24 2.94 18.50
N HIS A 154 14.31 4.22 18.84
CA HIS A 154 14.69 4.70 20.17
C HIS A 154 16.12 4.38 20.60
N LEU A 155 17.05 4.26 19.64
CA LEU A 155 18.47 4.05 19.91
C LEU A 155 19.04 5.13 20.85
N ASN A 156 19.95 4.74 21.76
CA ASN A 156 20.64 5.69 22.62
C ASN A 156 21.40 6.74 21.77
N PHE A 157 21.31 8.02 22.14
CA PHE A 157 21.99 9.13 21.47
C PHE A 157 23.50 8.94 21.35
N ASP A 158 24.15 8.25 22.31
CA ASP A 158 25.58 7.90 22.20
C ASP A 158 25.87 6.95 21.03
N TYR A 159 24.99 5.97 20.82
CA TYR A 159 25.07 5.07 19.68
C TYR A 159 24.76 5.79 18.36
N ILE A 160 23.81 6.72 18.35
CA ILE A 160 23.52 7.56 17.17
C ILE A 160 24.74 8.41 16.82
N ASN A 161 25.41 9.00 17.82
CA ASN A 161 26.67 9.72 17.62
C ASN A 161 27.77 8.81 17.05
N LEU A 162 27.87 7.57 17.51
CA LEU A 162 28.81 6.58 16.98
C LEU A 162 28.51 6.24 15.51
N LEU A 163 27.23 6.02 15.17
CA LEU A 163 26.78 5.73 13.81
C LEU A 163 27.06 6.91 12.87
N SER A 164 26.80 8.15 13.34
CA SER A 164 27.07 9.38 12.60
C SER A 164 28.57 9.56 12.34
N LYS A 165 29.41 9.30 13.35
CA LYS A 165 30.88 9.37 13.19
C LYS A 165 31.44 8.33 12.22
N LYS A 166 30.83 7.14 12.17
CA LYS A 166 31.27 6.02 11.32
C LYS A 166 30.62 6.02 9.94
N ASP A 167 29.78 7.00 9.62
CA ASP A 167 29.05 7.12 8.35
C ASP A 167 28.26 5.84 7.98
N ILE A 168 27.80 5.09 8.98
CA ILE A 168 27.13 3.78 8.80
C ILE A 168 25.71 3.96 8.25
N VAL A 169 25.08 5.11 8.53
CA VAL A 169 23.68 5.39 8.18
C VAL A 169 23.64 6.50 7.13
N ILE A 170 23.24 6.14 5.91
CA ILE A 170 23.08 7.08 4.80
C ILE A 170 22.01 8.12 5.16
N GLY A 171 22.34 9.40 5.00
CA GLY A 171 21.41 10.51 5.26
C GLY A 171 21.31 10.94 6.72
N LEU A 172 22.03 10.30 7.65
CA LEU A 172 22.11 10.75 9.05
C LEU A 172 22.96 12.04 9.13
N PRO A 173 22.41 13.18 9.58
CA PRO A 173 23.18 14.42 9.68
C PRO A 173 24.35 14.29 10.65
N LYS A 174 25.49 14.88 10.29
CA LYS A 174 26.70 14.97 11.12
C LYS A 174 26.55 16.08 12.16
N LEU A 175 25.66 15.87 13.11
CA LEU A 175 25.40 16.77 14.23
C LEU A 175 25.64 16.04 15.55
N LYS A 176 25.90 16.80 16.62
CA LYS A 176 26.04 16.22 17.97
C LYS A 176 24.65 15.93 18.51
N TYR A 177 24.34 14.66 18.71
CA TYR A 177 23.10 14.20 19.29
C TYR A 177 23.22 14.20 20.81
N VAL A 178 22.44 15.04 21.50
CA VAL A 178 22.46 15.15 22.97
C VAL A 178 21.08 14.82 23.51
N LYS A 179 21.03 14.05 24.59
CA LYS A 179 19.80 13.81 25.33
C LYS A 179 19.50 15.04 26.21
N ASP A 180 18.67 15.94 25.70
CA ASP A 180 18.20 17.14 26.39
C ASP A 180 16.82 16.95 27.06
N GLN A 181 16.09 15.89 26.70
CA GLN A 181 14.78 15.54 27.25
C GLN A 181 14.67 14.04 27.58
N LEU A 182 13.62 13.67 28.31
CA LEU A 182 13.29 12.28 28.61
C LEU A 182 12.34 11.72 27.55
N CYS A 183 12.56 10.46 27.16
CA CYS A 183 11.67 9.75 26.24
C CYS A 183 10.78 8.81 27.04
N SER A 184 9.48 9.11 27.11
CA SER A 184 8.51 8.27 27.84
C SER A 184 8.53 6.82 27.37
N SER A 185 8.65 6.57 26.06
CA SER A 185 8.73 5.20 25.50
C SER A 185 10.00 4.45 25.93
N CYS A 186 11.14 5.13 26.10
CA CYS A 186 12.38 4.49 26.55
C CYS A 186 12.40 4.20 28.05
N GLU A 187 11.62 4.94 28.85
CA GLU A 187 11.54 4.72 30.29
C GLU A 187 10.81 3.42 30.62
N VAL A 188 9.74 3.13 29.88
CA VAL A 188 8.96 1.89 30.06
C VAL A 188 9.78 0.64 29.67
N SER A 189 10.73 0.78 28.74
CA SER A 189 11.60 -0.32 28.28
C SER A 189 12.83 -0.57 29.17
N LYS A 190 12.99 0.16 30.29
CA LYS A 190 14.10 -0.02 31.25
C LYS A 190 13.70 -0.80 32.51
N ALA A 191 12.48 -1.30 32.59
CA ALA A 191 12.02 -2.20 33.65
C ALA A 191 12.34 -3.67 33.31
#